data_AF-A0A8J5JXZ3-F1
#
_entry.id   AF-A0A8J5JXZ3-F1
#
_cell.length_a   1.000
_cell.length_b   1.000
_cell.length_c   1.000
_cell.angle_alpha   90.00
_cell.angle_beta   90.00
_cell.angle_gamma   90.00
#
_symmetry.space_group_name_H-M   'P 1'
#
loop_
_entity.id
_entity.type
_entity.pdbx_description
1 polymer ?
#
loop_
_entity_poly.entity_id
_entity_poly.type
_entity_poly.pdbx_seq_one_letter_code
_entity_poly.pdbx_strand_id
1 'polypeptide(L)'
;MLDGGKITLDGAKITLDGANITLDGAKITLDGTNITLDGTNITLDGAKITLDGTNITPDGANITPDGTNITLDGANITPDGTNITPDGTNITLDGANITPDGTNITLDGANITPDGNKTNITLDGANITPDGTNITLDGANITPDGTNITIDGGQHNT
;
A
#
# COMPACT_ATOMS: atom_id res chain seq x y z
N MET A 1 12.05 27.81 -2.65
CA MET A 1 11.21 27.25 -3.75
C MET A 1 12.04 27.24 -5.02
N LEU A 2 12.53 26.07 -5.41
CA LEU A 2 13.01 25.84 -6.77
C LEU A 2 11.76 25.45 -7.57
N ASP A 3 11.19 26.39 -8.31
CA ASP A 3 9.97 26.15 -9.07
C ASP A 3 10.31 25.77 -10.52
N GLY A 4 9.70 24.69 -11.02
CA GLY A 4 9.54 24.45 -12.46
C GLY A 4 10.60 23.67 -13.25
N GLY A 5 11.38 22.75 -12.67
CA GLY A 5 12.32 21.90 -13.43
C GLY A 5 12.53 20.51 -12.84
N LYS A 6 13.05 19.57 -13.65
CA LYS A 6 13.59 18.29 -13.15
C LYS A 6 14.69 18.60 -12.13
N ILE A 7 14.37 18.43 -10.85
CA ILE A 7 15.28 18.71 -9.74
C ILE A 7 15.84 17.37 -9.25
N THR A 8 17.17 17.26 -9.22
CA THR A 8 17.89 16.12 -8.63
C THR A 8 18.76 16.68 -7.50
N LEU A 9 18.45 16.34 -6.25
CA LEU A 9 19.25 16.62 -5.07
C LEU A 9 19.54 15.31 -4.34
N ASP A 10 20.72 15.24 -3.74
CA ASP A 10 21.16 14.20 -2.81
C ASP A 10 21.42 14.89 -1.46
N GLY A 11 20.91 14.34 -0.36
CA GLY A 11 21.08 14.90 0.97
C GLY A 11 20.32 14.18 2.08
N ALA A 12 20.78 14.37 3.32
CA ALA A 12 20.20 13.73 4.51
C ALA A 12 18.78 14.21 4.87
N LYS A 13 18.36 15.39 4.37
CA LYS A 13 17.02 15.95 4.54
C LYS A 13 16.70 16.88 3.36
N ILE A 14 15.66 16.59 2.60
CA ILE A 14 15.25 17.40 1.44
C ILE A 14 13.77 17.79 1.55
N THR A 15 13.45 19.05 1.24
CA THR A 15 12.08 19.59 1.17
C THR A 15 11.94 20.45 -0.09
N LEU A 16 11.06 20.06 -1.00
CA LEU A 16 10.73 20.74 -2.26
C LEU A 16 9.26 20.56 -2.60
N ASP A 17 8.75 21.49 -3.41
CA ASP A 17 7.43 21.42 -4.02
C ASP A 17 7.61 21.49 -5.54
N GLY A 18 6.85 20.71 -6.31
CA GLY A 18 6.96 20.75 -7.78
C GLY A 18 6.12 19.72 -8.51
N ALA A 19 5.92 19.93 -9.82
CA ALA A 19 5.08 19.05 -10.63
C ALA A 19 5.71 17.67 -10.90
N ASN A 20 7.04 17.59 -10.99
CA ASN A 20 7.79 16.35 -11.23
C ASN A 20 9.08 16.36 -10.39
N ILE A 21 9.21 15.44 -9.43
CA ILE A 21 10.38 15.40 -8.52
C ILE A 21 11.07 14.03 -8.57
N THR A 22 12.42 14.02 -8.61
CA THR A 22 13.24 12.81 -8.54
C THR A 22 14.46 13.01 -7.64
N LEU A 23 14.50 12.34 -6.49
CA LEU A 23 15.54 12.49 -5.46
C LEU A 23 15.90 11.14 -4.83
N ASP A 24 17.07 11.12 -4.20
CA ASP A 24 17.54 10.09 -3.27
C ASP A 24 17.90 10.77 -1.94
N GLY A 25 17.62 10.12 -0.81
CA GLY A 25 17.96 10.64 0.51
C GLY A 25 17.45 9.81 1.69
N ALA A 26 18.09 9.96 2.84
CA ALA A 26 17.73 9.21 4.05
C ALA A 26 16.38 9.63 4.68
N LYS A 27 15.97 10.90 4.49
CA LYS A 27 14.70 11.45 4.97
C LYS A 27 14.15 12.49 3.99
N ILE A 28 13.00 12.20 3.37
CA ILE A 28 12.42 13.05 2.33
C ILE A 28 10.99 13.46 2.70
N THR A 29 10.66 14.74 2.51
CA THR A 29 9.30 15.29 2.69
C THR A 29 8.99 16.29 1.59
N LEU A 30 8.02 16.00 0.71
CA LEU A 30 7.70 16.80 -0.48
C LEU A 30 6.20 16.74 -0.82
N ASP A 31 5.73 17.77 -1.51
CA ASP A 31 4.41 17.79 -2.15
C ASP A 31 4.55 17.97 -3.67
N GLY A 32 3.79 17.24 -4.46
CA GLY A 32 3.91 17.31 -5.92
C GLY A 32 2.86 16.52 -6.70
N THR A 33 2.74 16.78 -8.00
CA THR A 33 1.75 16.05 -8.82
C THR A 33 2.24 14.65 -9.20
N ASN A 34 3.49 14.54 -9.68
CA ASN A 34 4.13 13.28 -10.02
C ASN A 34 5.46 13.16 -9.24
N ILE A 35 5.59 12.14 -8.41
CA ILE A 35 6.76 11.97 -7.55
C ILE A 35 7.37 10.58 -7.78
N THR A 36 8.70 10.53 -7.96
CA THR A 36 9.47 9.28 -8.05
C THR A 36 10.73 9.37 -7.18
N LEU A 37 10.80 8.64 -6.08
CA LEU A 37 11.92 8.74 -5.12
C LEU A 37 12.45 7.37 -4.67
N ASP A 38 13.70 7.37 -4.23
CA ASP A 38 14.31 6.32 -3.41
C ASP A 38 14.73 6.93 -2.06
N GLY A 39 14.66 6.17 -0.97
CA GLY A 39 15.10 6.65 0.33
C GLY A 39 14.68 5.79 1.52
N THR A 40 15.33 5.99 2.66
CA THR A 40 15.04 5.19 3.87
C THR A 40 13.74 5.60 4.57
N ASN A 41 13.45 6.90 4.65
CA ASN A 41 12.24 7.43 5.28
C ASN A 41 11.58 8.46 4.38
N ILE A 42 10.43 8.13 3.81
CA ILE A 42 9.74 8.95 2.82
C ILE A 42 8.35 9.28 3.32
N THR A 43 7.98 10.57 3.29
CA THR A 43 6.61 11.05 3.55
C THR A 43 6.24 12.05 2.46
N LEU A 44 5.14 11.85 1.75
CA LEU A 44 4.80 12.67 0.57
C LEU A 44 3.30 12.89 0.44
N ASP A 45 2.92 13.97 -0.24
CA ASP A 45 1.57 14.16 -0.79
C ASP A 45 1.66 14.35 -2.32
N GLY A 46 0.79 13.67 -3.06
CA GLY A 46 0.72 13.86 -4.51
C GLY A 46 -0.30 13.02 -5.27
N ALA A 47 -0.59 13.43 -6.50
CA ALA A 47 -1.60 12.73 -7.32
C ALA A 47 -1.10 11.38 -7.87
N LYS A 48 0.20 11.27 -8.17
CA LYS A 48 0.83 10.06 -8.68
C LYS A 48 2.20 9.87 -8.04
N ILE A 49 2.35 8.80 -7.27
CA ILE A 49 3.53 8.57 -6.42
C ILE A 49 4.11 7.18 -6.72
N THR A 50 5.41 7.12 -6.93
CA THR A 50 6.19 5.87 -7.05
C THR A 50 7.41 5.98 -6.16
N LEU A 51 7.60 5.04 -5.24
CA LEU A 51 8.65 5.12 -4.21
C LEU A 51 9.37 3.79 -4.08
N ASP A 52 10.64 3.85 -3.72
CA ASP A 52 11.41 2.71 -3.22
C ASP A 52 11.99 3.10 -1.86
N GLY A 53 11.97 2.21 -0.88
CA GLY A 53 12.45 2.56 0.44
C GLY A 53 12.11 1.62 1.59
N THR A 54 12.56 2.00 2.78
CA THR A 54 12.33 1.17 3.99
C THR A 54 11.08 1.57 4.75
N ASN A 55 10.87 2.87 4.98
CA ASN A 55 9.71 3.42 5.71
C ASN A 55 9.03 4.46 4.81
N ILE A 56 7.85 4.13 4.31
CA ILE A 56 7.17 4.87 3.25
C ILE A 56 5.78 5.28 3.72
N THR A 57 5.48 6.58 3.67
CA THR A 57 4.19 7.16 4.10
C THR A 57 3.64 8.24 3.15
N PRO A 58 3.26 7.88 1.91
CA PRO A 58 2.59 8.77 0.97
C PRO A 58 1.07 8.85 1.16
N ASP A 59 0.53 10.02 0.83
CA ASP A 59 -0.89 10.32 0.64
C ASP A 59 -1.11 10.72 -0.83
N GLY A 60 -2.14 10.20 -1.48
CA GLY A 60 -2.33 10.46 -2.90
C GLY A 60 -3.38 9.66 -3.66
N ALA A 61 -3.66 10.08 -4.89
CA ALA A 61 -4.69 9.40 -5.70
C ALA A 61 -4.21 8.06 -6.29
N ASN A 62 -2.95 7.97 -6.73
CA ASN A 62 -2.36 6.76 -7.31
C ASN A 62 -0.97 6.52 -6.72
N ILE A 63 -0.80 5.42 -5.99
CA ILE A 63 0.39 5.20 -5.17
C ILE A 63 0.96 3.80 -5.42
N THR A 64 2.24 3.72 -5.77
CA THR A 64 2.94 2.46 -6.11
C THR A 64 4.32 2.41 -5.44
N PRO A 65 4.42 2.13 -4.13
CA PRO A 65 5.69 2.02 -3.43
C PRO A 65 6.19 0.57 -3.37
N ASP A 66 7.50 0.39 -3.40
CA ASP A 66 8.21 -0.85 -3.08
C ASP A 66 8.99 -0.65 -1.77
N GLY A 67 8.86 -1.56 -0.80
CA GLY A 67 9.57 -1.38 0.46
C GLY A 67 9.28 -2.33 1.61
N THR A 68 9.82 -2.00 2.79
CA THR A 68 9.69 -2.87 3.97
C THR A 68 8.49 -2.51 4.86
N ASN A 69 8.33 -1.24 5.21
CA ASN A 69 7.26 -0.73 6.06
C ASN A 69 6.53 0.39 5.33
N ILE A 70 5.29 0.12 4.94
CA ILE A 70 4.55 0.96 4.01
C ILE A 70 3.18 1.28 4.63
N THR A 71 2.87 2.56 4.78
CA THR A 71 1.56 3.04 5.25
C THR A 71 1.04 4.05 4.23
N LEU A 72 -0.16 3.85 3.68
CA LEU A 72 -0.65 4.59 2.51
C LEU A 72 -2.05 5.08 2.75
N ASP A 73 -2.38 6.27 2.25
CA ASP A 73 -3.74 6.78 2.14
C ASP A 73 -3.99 7.18 0.69
N GLY A 74 -5.03 6.64 0.05
CA GLY A 74 -5.28 6.94 -1.35
C GLY A 74 -6.40 6.22 -2.06
N ALA A 75 -6.69 6.66 -3.29
CA ALA A 75 -7.79 6.06 -4.07
C ALA A 75 -7.39 4.73 -4.74
N ASN A 76 -6.22 4.69 -5.38
CA ASN A 76 -5.68 3.51 -6.08
C ASN A 76 -4.28 3.20 -5.55
N ILE A 77 -4.13 2.05 -4.88
CA ILE A 77 -2.95 1.73 -4.10
C ILE A 77 -2.39 0.37 -4.56
N THR A 78 -1.13 0.36 -5.00
CA THR A 78 -0.44 -0.84 -5.50
C THR A 78 0.98 -1.04 -4.94
N PRO A 79 1.14 -1.26 -3.63
CA PRO A 79 2.45 -1.52 -3.03
C PRO A 79 2.97 -2.93 -3.29
N ASP A 80 4.28 -3.08 -3.15
CA ASP A 80 4.98 -4.37 -2.97
C ASP A 80 5.86 -4.25 -1.71
N GLY A 81 5.89 -5.27 -0.86
CA GLY A 81 6.67 -5.18 0.36
C GLY A 81 6.42 -6.16 1.50
N THR A 82 6.98 -5.86 2.66
CA THR A 82 6.92 -6.79 3.82
C THR A 82 5.78 -6.48 4.78
N ASN A 83 5.63 -5.23 5.23
CA ASN A 83 4.62 -4.79 6.19
C ASN A 83 3.85 -3.62 5.57
N ILE A 84 2.59 -3.85 5.20
CA ILE A 84 1.84 -2.91 4.37
C ILE A 84 0.47 -2.63 5.00
N THR A 85 0.17 -1.35 5.21
CA THR A 85 -1.08 -0.87 5.81
C THR A 85 -1.68 0.24 4.94
N PRO A 86 -2.38 -0.11 3.85
CA PRO A 86 -3.03 0.86 2.99
C PRO A 86 -4.47 1.16 3.43
N ASP A 87 -4.86 2.42 3.42
CA ASP A 87 -6.25 2.89 3.51
C ASP A 87 -6.67 3.43 2.15
N GLY A 88 -7.72 2.86 1.54
CA GLY A 88 -8.12 3.31 0.22
C GLY A 88 -9.31 2.63 -0.43
N THR A 89 -9.67 3.11 -1.62
CA THR A 89 -10.82 2.56 -2.36
C THR A 89 -10.47 1.29 -3.11
N ASN A 90 -9.42 1.31 -3.93
CA ASN A 90 -8.96 0.20 -4.75
C ASN A 90 -7.54 -0.18 -4.35
N ILE A 91 -7.37 -1.36 -3.77
CA ILE A 91 -6.11 -1.83 -3.23
C ILE A 91 -5.75 -3.13 -3.95
N THR A 92 -4.57 -3.18 -4.56
CA THR A 92 -4.03 -4.37 -5.22
C THR A 92 -2.55 -4.51 -4.88
N LEU A 93 -2.17 -5.51 -4.10
CA LEU A 93 -0.78 -5.60 -3.62
C LEU A 93 -0.32 -7.02 -3.37
N ASP A 94 1.00 -7.17 -3.31
CA ASP A 94 1.73 -8.37 -2.88
C ASP A 94 2.55 -8.02 -1.63
N GLY A 95 2.57 -8.91 -0.64
CA GLY A 95 3.46 -8.74 0.50
C GLY A 95 3.35 -9.75 1.63
N ALA A 96 4.23 -9.65 2.63
CA ALA A 96 4.27 -10.66 3.69
C ALA A 96 3.18 -10.47 4.77
N ASN A 97 3.01 -9.24 5.28
CA ASN A 97 2.08 -8.88 6.35
C ASN A 97 1.25 -7.67 5.93
N ILE A 98 -0.05 -7.88 5.79
CA ILE A 98 -0.93 -6.98 5.07
C ILE A 98 -2.18 -6.67 5.91
N THR A 99 -2.45 -5.37 6.13
CA THR A 99 -3.58 -4.89 6.93
C THR A 99 -4.25 -3.70 6.22
N PRO A 100 -5.10 -3.94 5.20
CA PRO A 100 -5.78 -2.87 4.47
C PRO A 100 -7.12 -2.48 5.10
N ASP A 101 -7.45 -1.19 4.97
CA ASP A 101 -8.82 -0.68 5.07
C ASP A 101 -9.29 -0.23 3.68
N GLY A 102 -10.46 -0.67 3.24
CA GLY A 102 -10.95 -0.33 1.90
C GLY A 102 -12.11 -1.15 1.35
N THR A 103 -12.52 -0.86 0.11
CA THR A 103 -13.79 -1.38 -0.46
C THR A 103 -13.68 -2.23 -1.73
N ASN A 104 -12.51 -2.27 -2.38
CA ASN A 104 -12.20 -3.22 -3.46
C ASN A 104 -10.75 -3.67 -3.26
N ILE A 105 -10.57 -4.90 -2.77
CA ILE A 105 -9.28 -5.36 -2.25
C ILE A 105 -8.89 -6.64 -2.98
N THR A 106 -7.67 -6.68 -3.52
CA THR A 106 -7.04 -7.89 -4.08
C THR A 106 -5.64 -8.03 -3.51
N LEU A 107 -5.39 -9.05 -2.70
CA LEU A 107 -4.12 -9.22 -1.99
C LEU A 107 -3.54 -10.60 -2.23
N ASP A 108 -2.23 -10.67 -2.38
CA ASP A 108 -1.42 -11.89 -2.28
C ASP A 108 -0.45 -11.71 -1.11
N GLY A 109 -0.39 -12.67 -0.18
CA GLY A 109 0.53 -12.57 0.93
C GLY A 109 0.46 -13.60 2.03
N ALA A 110 1.50 -13.67 2.86
CA ALA A 110 1.59 -14.71 3.88
C ALA A 110 0.57 -14.51 5.03
N ASN A 111 0.42 -13.28 5.52
CA ASN A 111 -0.49 -12.91 6.61
C ASN A 111 -1.35 -11.73 6.19
N ILE A 112 -2.66 -11.95 6.08
CA ILE A 112 -3.61 -10.97 5.58
C ILE A 112 -4.71 -10.75 6.63
N THR A 113 -4.85 -9.51 7.09
CA THR A 113 -5.87 -9.12 8.08
C THR A 113 -6.50 -7.77 7.72
N PRO A 114 -7.43 -7.73 6.75
CA PRO A 114 -8.17 -6.52 6.41
C PRO A 114 -9.06 -6.03 7.58
N ASP A 115 -9.10 -4.73 7.91
CA ASP A 115 -10.02 -4.09 8.89
C ASP A 115 -10.93 -2.97 8.28
N GLY A 116 -12.14 -2.74 8.82
CA GLY A 116 -13.09 -1.74 8.27
C GLY A 116 -14.28 -2.30 7.46
N ASN A 117 -15.02 -1.43 6.76
CA ASN A 117 -16.35 -1.75 6.18
C ASN A 117 -16.26 -2.21 4.72
N LYS A 118 -15.80 -3.45 4.52
CA LYS A 118 -15.27 -3.92 3.23
C LYS A 118 -16.29 -4.59 2.33
N THR A 119 -16.10 -4.40 1.03
CA THR A 119 -16.81 -5.12 -0.03
C THR A 119 -15.79 -5.69 -1.03
N ASN A 120 -16.20 -6.68 -1.84
CA ASN A 120 -15.45 -7.15 -3.01
C ASN A 120 -13.97 -7.45 -2.73
N ILE A 121 -13.73 -8.47 -1.92
CA ILE A 121 -12.41 -8.83 -1.41
C ILE A 121 -11.95 -10.14 -2.08
N THR A 122 -10.73 -10.18 -2.59
CA THR A 122 -10.06 -11.40 -3.07
C THR A 122 -8.70 -11.53 -2.39
N LEU A 123 -8.48 -12.59 -1.62
CA LEU A 123 -7.26 -12.78 -0.82
C LEU A 123 -6.65 -14.15 -1.12
N ASP A 124 -5.35 -14.19 -1.40
CA ASP A 124 -4.54 -15.40 -1.50
C ASP A 124 -3.45 -15.36 -0.42
N GLY A 125 -3.36 -16.38 0.42
CA GLY A 125 -2.41 -16.35 1.53
C GLY A 125 -2.41 -17.50 2.52
N ALA A 126 -1.33 -17.60 3.29
CA ALA A 126 -1.19 -18.68 4.27
C ALA A 126 -2.11 -18.50 5.49
N ASN A 127 -2.22 -17.28 6.02
CA ASN A 127 -3.06 -16.93 7.16
C ASN A 127 -3.95 -15.73 6.81
N ILE A 128 -5.26 -15.95 6.73
CA ILE A 128 -6.22 -14.93 6.29
C ILE A 128 -7.33 -14.77 7.32
N THR A 129 -7.50 -13.54 7.84
CA THR A 129 -8.57 -13.20 8.81
C THR A 129 -9.32 -11.95 8.34
N PRO A 130 -10.21 -12.08 7.34
CA PRO A 130 -10.95 -10.95 6.79
C PRO A 130 -12.28 -10.73 7.51
N ASP A 131 -12.73 -9.49 7.48
CA ASP A 131 -14.13 -9.15 7.68
C ASP A 131 -14.77 -8.54 6.41
N GLY A 132 -16.11 -8.52 6.33
CA GLY A 132 -16.84 -7.76 5.31
C GLY A 132 -17.85 -8.55 4.47
N THR A 133 -18.02 -8.16 3.20
CA THR A 133 -19.01 -8.75 2.28
C THR A 133 -18.41 -9.05 0.90
N ASN A 134 -18.86 -10.12 0.25
CA ASN A 134 -18.39 -10.58 -1.07
C ASN A 134 -16.89 -10.90 -1.04
N ILE A 135 -16.54 -11.94 -0.32
CA ILE A 135 -15.15 -12.32 -0.03
C ILE A 135 -14.82 -13.62 -0.77
N THR A 136 -13.70 -13.65 -1.50
CA THR A 136 -13.12 -14.85 -2.12
C THR A 136 -11.74 -15.09 -1.52
N LEU A 137 -11.49 -16.29 -1.02
CA LEU A 137 -10.30 -16.65 -0.26
C LEU A 137 -9.64 -17.89 -0.85
N ASP A 138 -8.33 -17.86 -1.02
CA ASP A 138 -7.47 -19.03 -1.26
C ASP A 138 -6.36 -19.06 -0.20
N GLY A 139 -6.13 -20.20 0.44
CA GLY A 139 -5.18 -20.25 1.55
C GLY A 139 -5.24 -21.46 2.46
N ALA A 140 -4.35 -21.48 3.45
CA ALA A 140 -4.22 -22.61 4.38
C ALA A 140 -5.02 -22.42 5.68
N ASN A 141 -4.88 -21.27 6.34
CA ASN A 141 -5.50 -20.97 7.64
C ASN A 141 -6.42 -19.76 7.51
N ILE A 142 -7.72 -20.01 7.33
CA ILE A 142 -8.70 -18.98 6.98
C ILE A 142 -9.74 -18.84 8.10
N THR A 143 -9.89 -17.63 8.65
CA THR A 143 -10.86 -17.32 9.72
C THR A 143 -11.69 -16.09 9.33
N PRO A 144 -12.74 -16.22 8.49
CA PRO A 144 -13.48 -15.09 7.98
C PRO A 144 -14.70 -14.75 8.85
N ASP A 145 -15.00 -13.46 8.98
CA ASP A 145 -16.24 -12.95 9.58
C ASP A 145 -16.99 -12.07 8.57
N GLY A 146 -18.18 -12.46 8.13
CA GLY A 146 -18.86 -11.66 7.11
C GLY A 146 -19.96 -12.39 6.36
N THR A 147 -20.28 -11.85 5.18
CA THR A 147 -21.35 -12.39 4.33
C THR A 147 -20.86 -12.61 2.90
N ASN A 148 -21.47 -13.58 2.19
CA ASN A 148 -21.10 -13.98 0.83
C ASN A 148 -19.60 -14.35 0.71
N ILE A 149 -19.18 -15.33 1.52
CA ILE A 149 -17.80 -15.81 1.56
C ILE A 149 -17.67 -17.08 0.69
N THR A 150 -16.69 -17.09 -0.19
CA THR A 150 -16.25 -18.24 -0.98
C THR A 150 -14.82 -18.57 -0.59
N ILE A 151 -14.53 -19.85 -0.32
CA ILE A 151 -13.20 -20.34 0.05
C ILE A 151 -12.84 -21.46 -0.92
N ASP A 152 -11.72 -21.32 -1.62
CA ASP A 152 -11.11 -22.37 -2.44
C ASP A 152 -9.81 -22.83 -1.74
N GLY A 153 -9.61 -24.13 -1.53
CA GLY A 153 -8.39 -24.67 -0.89
C GLY A 153 -8.28 -24.61 0.66
N GLY A 154 -7.49 -25.54 1.23
CA GLY A 154 -7.00 -25.55 2.62
C GLY A 154 -7.92 -26.11 3.71
N GLN A 155 -7.36 -26.69 4.78
CA GLN A 155 -8.11 -27.29 5.90
C GLN A 155 -8.98 -26.24 6.61
N HIS A 156 -10.30 -26.45 6.60
CA HIS A 156 -11.24 -25.59 7.31
C HIS A 156 -11.17 -25.86 8.82
N ASN A 157 -10.68 -24.90 9.60
CA ASN A 157 -10.96 -24.85 11.03
C ASN A 157 -12.24 -24.02 11.21
N THR A 158 -13.39 -24.69 11.12
CA THR A 158 -14.69 -24.15 11.53
C THR A 158 -14.85 -24.19 13.04
#